data_AF-A0A4Q1D9D4-F1
#
_entry.id   AF-A0A4Q1D9D4-F1
#
_cell.length_a   1.000
_cell.length_b   1.000
_cell.length_c   1.000
_cell.angle_alpha   90.00
_cell.angle_beta   90.00
_cell.angle_gamma   90.00
#
_symmetry.space_group_name_H-M   'P 1'
#
loop_
_entity.id
_entity.type
_entity.pdbx_description
1 polymer ?
#
loop_
_entity_poly.entity_id
_entity_poly.type
_entity_poly.pdbx_seq_one_letter_code
_entity_poly.pdbx_strand_id
1 'polypeptide(L)'
;MIQTPPLFNCLTTVGFLFITCLLSASCNSTQQSLQKATLDKDTAAALTGPLLQPERQATATGDTAIEVLNAEEIRLNGKLKRYFSLTQFRAVLGEPDSTKLLRDEEPCTTIFEEADGSVDPMASYLYKNGSRYEHAKDKVAIDEISFTHGDFIIYRQVSLNAGTTVDDLRKLFPNAVAHMSIMEVYEHGKLQVIQLREDNNNVSDGQIRLFLKEGKLYSMHWWFPC
;
A
#
# COMPACT_ATOMS: atom_id res chain seq x y z
N MET A 1 65.53 -3.81 6.07
CA MET A 1 65.58 -4.53 4.78
C MET A 1 64.36 -5.44 4.72
N ILE A 2 63.18 -4.92 4.36
CA ILE A 2 62.03 -5.70 3.88
C ILE A 2 61.34 -4.83 2.83
N GLN A 3 61.05 -5.47 1.71
CA GLN A 3 60.88 -4.93 0.37
C GLN A 3 59.39 -4.78 0.07
N THR A 4 58.97 -3.63 -0.44
CA THR A 4 57.62 -3.41 -0.99
C THR A 4 57.53 -4.01 -2.41
N PRO A 5 56.38 -4.61 -2.79
CA PRO A 5 56.08 -4.89 -4.19
C PRO A 5 55.20 -3.79 -4.84
N PRO A 6 55.21 -3.67 -6.19
CA PRO A 6 54.71 -2.50 -6.90
C PRO A 6 53.23 -2.58 -7.33
N LEU A 7 52.71 -1.39 -7.61
CA LEU A 7 51.44 -1.07 -8.26
C LEU A 7 51.36 -1.67 -9.68
N PHE A 8 50.24 -2.31 -10.00
CA PHE A 8 49.85 -2.67 -11.37
C PHE A 8 48.67 -1.81 -11.82
N ASN A 9 48.93 -0.94 -12.81
CA ASN A 9 47.92 -0.30 -13.64
C ASN A 9 47.46 -1.32 -14.70
N CYS A 10 46.15 -1.46 -14.91
CA CYS A 10 45.62 -2.05 -16.14
C CYS A 10 44.47 -1.18 -16.65
N LEU A 11 44.79 -0.37 -17.64
CA LEU A 11 43.87 0.40 -18.48
C LEU A 11 43.57 -0.49 -19.70
N THR A 12 42.33 -0.90 -19.93
CA THR A 12 41.90 -1.40 -21.23
C THR A 12 40.50 -0.94 -21.57
N THR A 13 40.46 -0.08 -22.58
CA THR A 13 39.34 0.46 -23.33
C THR A 13 38.84 -0.54 -24.36
N VAL A 14 37.53 -0.86 -24.42
CA VAL A 14 36.75 -1.31 -25.60
C VAL A 14 35.27 -1.11 -25.21
N GLY A 15 34.33 -0.49 -25.92
CA GLY A 15 34.17 -0.22 -27.35
C GLY A 15 32.84 -0.84 -27.82
N PHE A 16 31.83 0.01 -28.11
CA PHE A 16 30.70 -0.15 -29.06
C PHE A 16 29.84 -1.43 -29.08
N LEU A 17 28.49 -1.28 -29.00
CA LEU A 17 27.59 -1.58 -30.15
C LEU A 17 26.14 -1.12 -29.91
N PHE A 18 25.63 -0.33 -30.85
CA PHE A 18 24.21 -0.08 -31.14
C PHE A 18 23.58 -1.33 -31.77
N ILE A 19 22.38 -1.75 -31.35
CA ILE A 19 21.45 -2.49 -32.21
C ILE A 19 20.00 -1.98 -32.01
N THR A 20 19.42 -1.65 -33.16
CA THR A 20 18.13 -1.06 -33.49
C THR A 20 16.93 -2.01 -33.38
N CYS A 21 15.75 -1.39 -33.17
CA CYS A 21 14.41 -1.69 -33.68
C CYS A 21 13.98 -3.15 -33.91
N LEU A 22 12.81 -3.49 -33.36
CA LEU A 22 11.75 -4.12 -34.14
C LEU A 22 10.37 -3.76 -33.55
N LEU A 23 9.60 -3.05 -34.36
CA LEU A 23 8.17 -2.82 -34.22
C LEU A 23 7.42 -4.09 -34.62
N SER A 24 6.40 -4.46 -33.86
CA SER A 24 5.27 -5.24 -34.39
C SER A 24 3.97 -4.74 -33.78
N ALA A 25 3.27 -3.97 -34.59
CA ALA A 25 1.84 -3.74 -34.47
C ALA A 25 1.09 -5.05 -34.72
N SER A 26 0.01 -5.28 -33.98
CA SER A 26 -1.11 -6.10 -34.47
C SER A 26 -2.42 -5.52 -33.97
N CYS A 27 -3.31 -5.27 -34.92
CA CYS A 27 -4.64 -4.71 -34.77
C CYS A 27 -5.72 -5.80 -34.82
N ASN A 28 -6.91 -5.43 -34.30
CA ASN A 28 -8.25 -5.89 -34.69
C ASN A 28 -8.62 -7.35 -34.37
N SER A 29 -9.87 -7.71 -34.07
CA SER A 29 -11.20 -7.17 -34.40
C SER A 29 -12.21 -7.62 -33.32
N THR A 30 -13.22 -6.83 -32.91
CA THR A 30 -14.64 -6.87 -33.40
C THR A 30 -15.26 -8.28 -33.22
N GLN A 31 -16.40 -8.54 -32.56
CA GLN A 31 -17.68 -7.84 -32.55
C GLN A 31 -18.66 -8.49 -31.53
N GLN A 32 -19.59 -7.65 -31.04
CA GLN A 32 -20.95 -7.89 -30.51
C GLN A 32 -21.55 -9.31 -30.46
N SER A 33 -22.33 -9.60 -29.40
CA SER A 33 -23.81 -9.52 -29.52
C SER A 33 -24.51 -9.54 -28.16
N LEU A 34 -25.52 -8.66 -28.06
CA LEU A 34 -26.60 -8.67 -27.09
C LEU A 34 -27.55 -9.84 -27.38
N GLN A 35 -28.02 -10.54 -26.34
CA GLN A 35 -29.39 -11.06 -26.33
C GLN A 35 -30.06 -10.83 -24.98
N LYS A 36 -31.16 -10.09 -25.08
CA LYS A 36 -32.17 -9.80 -24.07
C LYS A 36 -33.31 -10.80 -24.28
N ALA A 37 -33.80 -11.42 -23.20
CA ALA A 37 -35.07 -12.14 -23.22
C ALA A 37 -35.89 -11.79 -21.96
N THR A 38 -37.03 -11.16 -22.24
CA THR A 38 -38.27 -10.97 -21.45
C THR A 38 -38.81 -12.31 -20.93
N LEU A 39 -39.25 -12.42 -19.66
CA LEU A 39 -40.54 -12.08 -19.05
C LEU A 39 -41.78 -12.78 -19.65
N ASP A 40 -42.35 -13.72 -18.89
CA ASP A 40 -43.79 -14.07 -18.69
C ASP A 40 -43.79 -15.09 -17.52
N LYS A 41 -44.52 -15.05 -16.39
CA LYS A 41 -45.85 -14.64 -15.89
C LYS A 41 -46.90 -15.78 -15.84
N ASP A 42 -47.29 -16.09 -14.58
CA ASP A 42 -48.48 -16.80 -14.05
C ASP A 42 -48.57 -18.34 -14.32
N THR A 43 -48.99 -19.27 -13.42
CA THR A 43 -50.02 -19.24 -12.35
C THR A 43 -49.89 -20.42 -11.35
N ALA A 44 -50.28 -20.15 -10.09
CA ALA A 44 -50.69 -20.95 -8.91
C ALA A 44 -50.76 -22.51 -8.89
N ALA A 45 -50.37 -23.11 -7.75
CA ALA A 45 -51.29 -23.69 -6.74
C ALA A 45 -50.53 -24.32 -5.54
N ALA A 46 -51.17 -24.27 -4.37
CA ALA A 46 -50.64 -24.49 -3.02
C ALA A 46 -50.30 -25.96 -2.67
N LEU A 47 -49.45 -26.16 -1.65
CA LEU A 47 -49.61 -27.16 -0.58
C LEU A 47 -48.72 -26.82 0.64
N THR A 48 -49.37 -26.79 1.79
CA THR A 48 -48.87 -26.53 3.16
C THR A 48 -47.83 -27.55 3.64
N GLY A 49 -46.72 -27.04 4.21
CA GLY A 49 -45.68 -27.78 4.94
C GLY A 49 -44.96 -26.85 5.93
N PRO A 50 -44.33 -27.38 6.99
CA PRO A 50 -43.94 -26.61 8.17
C PRO A 50 -42.88 -25.55 7.87
N LEU A 51 -43.01 -24.38 8.52
CA LEU A 51 -42.13 -23.21 8.48
C LEU A 51 -40.69 -23.59 8.85
N LEU A 52 -39.93 -24.07 7.86
CA LEU A 52 -38.50 -23.92 7.83
C LEU A 52 -38.24 -22.46 7.50
N GLN A 53 -37.58 -21.77 8.43
CA GLN A 53 -37.12 -20.41 8.23
C GLN A 53 -36.37 -20.36 6.90
N PRO A 54 -36.68 -19.40 5.99
CA PRO A 54 -35.82 -19.19 4.86
C PRO A 54 -34.46 -18.81 5.44
N GLU A 55 -33.44 -19.64 5.15
CA GLU A 55 -32.07 -19.17 5.16
C GLU A 55 -32.09 -17.83 4.45
N ARG A 56 -31.81 -16.79 5.24
CA ARG A 56 -31.64 -15.44 4.75
C ARG A 56 -30.40 -15.51 3.87
N GLN A 57 -30.59 -15.91 2.61
CA GLN A 57 -29.64 -15.63 1.55
C GLN A 57 -29.42 -14.14 1.64
N ALA A 58 -28.25 -13.77 2.18
CA ALA A 58 -27.80 -12.40 2.21
C ALA A 58 -27.87 -11.93 0.77
N THR A 59 -28.87 -11.10 0.50
CA THR A 59 -28.95 -10.34 -0.73
C THR A 59 -27.61 -9.65 -0.87
N ALA A 60 -26.88 -9.98 -1.93
CA ALA A 60 -25.72 -9.22 -2.37
C ALA A 60 -26.21 -7.83 -2.82
N THR A 61 -26.59 -6.99 -1.86
CA THR A 61 -26.47 -5.55 -2.00
C THR A 61 -24.97 -5.31 -2.09
N GLY A 62 -24.47 -5.16 -3.32
CA GLY A 62 -23.06 -4.86 -3.57
C GLY A 62 -22.70 -3.64 -2.75
N ASP A 63 -21.95 -3.85 -1.67
CA ASP A 63 -21.42 -2.76 -0.88
C ASP A 63 -20.53 -1.94 -1.80
N THR A 64 -20.94 -0.70 -2.07
CA THR A 64 -20.22 0.23 -2.94
C THR A 64 -19.23 1.09 -2.15
N ALA A 65 -19.20 0.93 -0.82
CA ALA A 65 -18.26 1.64 0.01
C ALA A 65 -16.82 1.24 -0.35
N ILE A 66 -15.93 2.23 -0.31
CA ILE A 66 -14.49 1.99 -0.37
C ILE A 66 -14.11 1.02 0.75
N GLU A 67 -13.22 0.08 0.47
CA GLU A 67 -12.82 -0.93 1.45
C GLU A 67 -11.96 -0.34 2.56
N VAL A 68 -11.94 -1.06 3.69
CA VAL A 68 -11.13 -0.74 4.86
C VAL A 68 -9.86 -1.57 4.83
N LEU A 69 -8.72 -0.93 5.03
CA LEU A 69 -7.46 -1.61 5.33
C LEU A 69 -7.18 -1.47 6.83
N ASN A 70 -7.65 -2.44 7.61
CA ASN A 70 -7.51 -2.39 9.06
C ASN A 70 -6.03 -2.56 9.47
N ALA A 71 -5.46 -1.52 10.06
CA ALA A 71 -4.07 -1.49 10.52
C ALA A 71 -3.71 -2.60 11.52
N GLU A 72 -4.67 -3.09 12.30
CA GLU A 72 -4.46 -4.18 13.27
C GLU A 72 -4.19 -5.53 12.60
N GLU A 73 -4.63 -5.70 11.34
CA GLU A 73 -4.43 -6.90 10.52
C GLU A 73 -3.12 -6.84 9.72
N ILE A 74 -2.42 -5.70 9.71
CA ILE A 74 -1.16 -5.51 8.98
C ILE A 74 0.03 -6.02 9.80
N ARG A 75 0.93 -6.75 9.15
CA ARG A 75 2.27 -7.07 9.68
C ARG A 75 3.36 -6.68 8.68
N LEU A 76 4.14 -5.64 8.99
CA LEU A 76 5.34 -5.29 8.24
C LEU A 76 6.42 -6.36 8.44
N ASN A 77 6.95 -6.85 7.32
CA ASN A 77 7.91 -7.95 7.22
C ASN A 77 7.47 -9.18 8.03
N GLY A 78 6.14 -9.40 8.09
CA GLY A 78 5.50 -10.48 8.84
C GLY A 78 5.59 -10.37 10.37
N LYS A 79 6.16 -9.29 10.92
CA LYS A 79 6.49 -9.18 12.35
C LYS A 79 5.87 -7.96 13.02
N LEU A 80 6.07 -6.75 12.48
CA LEU A 80 5.74 -5.50 13.14
C LEU A 80 4.29 -5.08 12.87
N LYS A 81 3.56 -4.69 13.92
CA LYS A 81 2.27 -3.99 13.79
C LYS A 81 2.50 -2.53 13.39
N ARG A 82 1.43 -1.76 13.11
CA ARG A 82 1.53 -0.30 12.88
C ARG A 82 2.24 0.42 14.04
N TYR A 83 1.91 0.04 15.28
CA TYR A 83 2.53 0.58 16.49
C TYR A 83 3.38 -0.51 17.16
N PHE A 84 4.62 -0.17 17.51
CA PHE A 84 5.61 -1.08 18.08
C PHE A 84 6.69 -0.30 18.84
N SER A 85 7.64 -0.98 19.49
CA SER A 85 8.70 -0.31 20.24
C SER A 85 9.97 -0.03 19.43
N LEU A 86 10.80 0.90 19.91
CA LEU A 86 12.12 1.14 19.31
C LEU A 86 13.02 -0.11 19.36
N THR A 87 12.87 -0.93 20.40
CA THR A 87 13.55 -2.22 20.48
C THR A 87 13.10 -3.16 19.36
N GLN A 88 11.80 -3.23 19.08
CA GLN A 88 11.26 -4.03 17.98
C GLN A 88 11.70 -3.49 16.61
N PHE A 89 11.77 -2.17 16.45
CA PHE A 89 12.33 -1.52 15.26
C PHE A 89 13.74 -2.07 14.98
N ARG A 90 14.66 -1.94 15.94
CA ARG A 90 16.05 -2.37 15.78
C ARG A 90 16.19 -3.87 15.54
N ALA A 91 15.38 -4.68 16.21
CA ALA A 91 15.43 -6.13 16.07
C ALA A 91 14.95 -6.63 14.69
N VAL A 92 14.04 -5.91 14.02
CA VAL A 92 13.46 -6.33 12.74
C VAL A 92 14.05 -5.59 11.55
N LEU A 93 14.29 -4.29 11.69
CA LEU A 93 14.73 -3.40 10.61
C LEU A 93 16.21 -2.98 10.75
N GLY A 94 16.81 -3.15 11.93
CA GLY A 94 18.15 -2.65 12.23
C GLY A 94 18.15 -1.19 12.66
N GLU A 95 19.33 -0.54 12.63
CA GLU A 95 19.41 0.90 12.90
C GLU A 95 18.78 1.72 11.76
N PRO A 96 18.18 2.88 12.08
CA PRO A 96 17.68 3.80 11.07
C PRO A 96 18.83 4.31 10.20
N ASP A 97 18.55 4.55 8.91
CA ASP A 97 19.53 5.14 7.99
C ASP A 97 19.73 6.64 8.29
N SER A 98 18.69 7.30 8.79
CA SER A 98 18.77 8.66 9.33
C SER A 98 17.61 8.95 10.30
N THR A 99 17.75 10.02 11.07
CA THR A 99 16.73 10.53 12.00
C THR A 99 16.60 12.04 11.81
N LYS A 100 15.37 12.55 11.85
CA LYS A 100 15.09 13.99 11.83
C LYS A 100 14.07 14.35 12.92
N LEU A 101 14.26 15.45 13.62
CA LEU A 101 13.29 15.88 14.64
C LEU A 101 12.02 16.40 13.97
N LEU A 102 10.85 16.13 14.55
CA LEU A 102 9.59 16.60 13.99
C LEU A 102 9.51 18.13 13.95
N ARG A 103 10.09 18.81 14.95
CA ARG A 103 10.16 20.28 14.99
C ARG A 103 10.95 20.90 13.84
N ASP A 104 11.84 20.13 13.21
CA ASP A 104 12.65 20.59 12.07
C ASP A 104 11.96 20.28 10.73
N GLU A 105 11.03 19.31 10.71
CA GLU A 105 10.27 18.90 9.52
C GLU A 105 8.87 19.54 9.45
N GLU A 106 8.35 20.03 10.58
CA GLU A 106 7.06 20.72 10.73
C GLU A 106 5.89 19.99 10.04
N PRO A 107 5.63 18.71 10.36
CA PRO A 107 4.52 18.00 9.75
C PRO A 107 3.17 18.59 10.19
N CYS A 108 2.19 18.57 9.30
CA CYS A 108 0.82 19.02 9.62
C CYS A 108 0.20 18.28 10.80
N THR A 109 0.49 16.98 10.92
CA THR A 109 -0.09 16.08 11.91
C THR A 109 1.00 15.18 12.46
N THR A 110 0.92 14.85 13.75
CA THR A 110 1.82 13.90 14.41
C THR A 110 1.02 12.73 14.97
N ILE A 111 1.56 11.52 14.84
CA ILE A 111 0.95 10.29 15.34
C ILE A 111 0.97 10.25 16.87
N PHE A 112 2.01 10.78 17.50
CA PHE A 112 2.19 10.80 18.94
C PHE A 112 1.95 12.18 19.55
N GLU A 113 0.75 12.72 19.33
CA GLU A 113 0.25 13.89 20.03
C GLU A 113 -0.40 13.49 21.37
N GLU A 114 -0.10 14.25 22.42
CA GLU A 114 -0.73 14.08 23.73
C GLU A 114 -2.14 14.72 23.74
N ALA A 115 -2.98 14.40 24.73
CA ALA A 115 -4.36 14.87 24.76
C ALA A 115 -4.52 16.40 24.88
N ASP A 116 -3.46 17.11 25.29
CA ASP A 116 -3.41 18.57 25.35
C ASP A 116 -2.86 19.22 24.07
N GLY A 117 -2.62 18.44 23.02
CA GLY A 117 -2.05 18.88 21.75
C GLY A 117 -0.53 19.04 21.78
N SER A 118 0.13 18.67 22.88
CA SER A 118 1.60 18.75 22.95
C SER A 118 2.27 17.56 22.26
N VAL A 119 3.43 17.82 21.66
CA VAL A 119 4.29 16.80 21.04
C VAL A 119 5.60 16.77 21.81
N ASP A 120 6.12 15.55 22.04
CA ASP A 120 7.42 15.38 22.69
C ASP A 120 8.49 16.16 21.90
N PRO A 121 9.29 17.05 22.54
CA PRO A 121 10.27 17.86 21.83
C PRO A 121 11.38 17.02 21.16
N MET A 122 11.55 15.77 21.59
CA MET A 122 12.47 14.78 21.00
C MET A 122 11.77 13.82 20.03
N ALA A 123 10.49 14.02 19.73
CA ALA A 123 9.80 13.27 18.70
C ALA A 123 10.52 13.46 17.36
N SER A 124 10.61 12.38 16.60
CA SER A 124 11.41 12.33 15.39
C SER A 124 10.80 11.40 14.34
N TYR A 125 11.16 11.65 13.08
CA TYR A 125 11.08 10.64 12.04
C TYR A 125 12.34 9.79 12.01
N LEU A 126 12.15 8.47 11.97
CA LEU A 126 13.17 7.49 11.64
C LEU A 126 12.99 7.13 10.16
N TYR A 127 14.08 7.12 9.40
CA TYR A 127 14.08 6.74 8.00
C TYR A 127 14.82 5.42 7.83
N LYS A 128 14.22 4.47 7.13
CA LYS A 128 14.86 3.18 6.82
C LYS A 128 14.39 2.67 5.47
N ASN A 129 15.31 2.37 4.56
CA ASN A 129 14.99 1.74 3.26
C ASN A 129 13.92 2.51 2.46
N GLY A 130 13.91 3.84 2.57
CA GLY A 130 12.90 4.72 1.97
C GLY A 130 11.56 4.77 2.71
N SER A 131 11.35 3.96 3.75
CA SER A 131 10.19 4.03 4.65
C SER A 131 10.40 5.09 5.74
N ARG A 132 9.30 5.64 6.26
CA ARG A 132 9.28 6.65 7.32
C ARG A 132 8.45 6.17 8.51
N TYR A 133 8.97 6.40 9.71
CA TYR A 133 8.34 6.02 10.97
C TYR A 133 8.38 7.21 11.92
N GLU A 134 7.27 7.49 12.60
CA GLU A 134 7.30 8.45 13.69
C GLU A 134 7.76 7.75 14.98
N HIS A 135 8.55 8.44 15.79
CA HIS A 135 9.13 7.92 17.01
C HIS A 135 9.05 8.94 18.14
N ALA A 136 8.55 8.51 19.29
CA ALA A 136 8.53 9.28 20.54
C ALA A 136 8.79 8.34 21.73
N LYS A 137 9.80 8.66 22.56
CA LYS A 137 10.24 7.85 23.72
C LYS A 137 10.67 6.43 23.32
N ASP A 138 9.85 5.42 23.59
CA ASP A 138 10.05 4.04 23.11
C ASP A 138 8.97 3.61 22.11
N LYS A 139 8.06 4.52 21.72
CA LYS A 139 6.98 4.24 20.77
C LYS A 139 7.43 4.55 19.36
N VAL A 140 7.15 3.65 18.43
CA VAL A 140 7.34 3.82 17.00
C VAL A 140 6.03 3.51 16.28
N ALA A 141 5.68 4.33 15.31
CA ALA A 141 4.54 4.12 14.42
C ALA A 141 4.99 4.13 12.96
N ILE A 142 4.45 3.21 12.17
CA ILE A 142 4.60 3.28 10.71
C ILE A 142 3.79 4.47 10.21
N ASP A 143 4.47 5.35 9.49
CA ASP A 143 3.86 6.49 8.80
C ASP A 143 3.80 6.20 7.29
N GLU A 144 4.93 5.77 6.72
CA GLU A 144 5.06 5.38 5.32
C GLU A 144 5.89 4.10 5.17
N ILE A 145 5.47 3.21 4.26
CA ILE A 145 6.24 2.04 3.82
C ILE A 145 6.63 2.22 2.36
N SER A 146 7.93 2.14 2.05
CA SER A 146 8.43 1.94 0.70
C SER A 146 8.61 0.46 0.42
N PHE A 147 8.07 -0.04 -0.68
CA PHE A 147 8.24 -1.44 -1.08
C PHE A 147 9.49 -1.66 -1.95
N THR A 148 10.22 -0.59 -2.26
CA THR A 148 11.32 -0.61 -3.25
C THR A 148 12.59 -1.34 -2.80
N HIS A 149 12.72 -1.61 -1.50
CA HIS A 149 13.90 -2.24 -0.89
C HIS A 149 13.61 -3.61 -0.28
N GLY A 150 12.56 -4.29 -0.75
CA GLY A 150 12.22 -5.66 -0.35
C GLY A 150 11.33 -5.77 0.89
N ASP A 151 10.96 -4.65 1.51
CA ASP A 151 9.92 -4.64 2.53
C ASP A 151 8.58 -5.11 1.96
N PHE A 152 7.76 -5.73 2.80
CA PHE A 152 6.43 -6.21 2.46
C PHE A 152 5.49 -6.14 3.66
N ILE A 153 4.20 -6.12 3.40
CA ILE A 153 3.19 -6.34 4.45
C ILE A 153 2.45 -7.65 4.24
N ILE A 154 2.09 -8.30 5.35
CA ILE A 154 1.05 -9.32 5.34
C ILE A 154 -0.26 -8.68 5.80
N TYR A 155 -1.29 -8.82 4.97
CA TYR A 155 -2.66 -8.41 5.27
C TYR A 155 -3.61 -9.56 4.93
N ARG A 156 -4.36 -10.06 5.91
CA ARG A 156 -5.27 -11.22 5.75
C ARG A 156 -4.62 -12.41 5.04
N GLN A 157 -3.39 -12.75 5.45
CA GLN A 157 -2.56 -13.83 4.88
C GLN A 157 -2.08 -13.60 3.43
N VAL A 158 -2.35 -12.43 2.84
CA VAL A 158 -1.83 -12.03 1.53
C VAL A 158 -0.60 -11.15 1.73
N SER A 159 0.47 -11.45 0.99
CA SER A 159 1.69 -10.62 0.97
C SER A 159 1.56 -9.53 -0.08
N LEU A 160 1.70 -8.27 0.34
CA LEU A 160 1.77 -7.10 -0.53
C LEU A 160 3.19 -6.54 -0.52
N ASN A 161 3.79 -6.41 -1.70
CA ASN A 161 5.19 -6.01 -1.92
C ASN A 161 5.35 -5.34 -3.30
N ALA A 162 6.57 -5.01 -3.71
CA ALA A 162 6.84 -4.35 -5.00
C ALA A 162 6.41 -5.14 -6.24
N GLY A 163 6.14 -6.44 -6.11
CA GLY A 163 5.58 -7.29 -7.16
C GLY A 163 4.06 -7.24 -7.26
N THR A 164 3.36 -6.70 -6.26
CA THR A 164 1.89 -6.64 -6.21
C THR A 164 1.35 -5.73 -7.31
N THR A 165 0.43 -6.26 -8.11
CA THR A 165 -0.17 -5.56 -9.26
C THR A 165 -1.52 -4.95 -8.93
N VAL A 166 -2.03 -4.08 -9.82
CA VAL A 166 -3.42 -3.60 -9.76
C VAL A 166 -4.42 -4.76 -9.71
N ASP A 167 -4.17 -5.85 -10.44
CA ASP A 167 -5.07 -7.01 -10.49
C ASP A 167 -5.11 -7.76 -9.15
N ASP A 168 -3.98 -7.79 -8.43
CA ASP A 168 -3.92 -8.36 -7.09
C ASP A 168 -4.65 -7.47 -6.08
N LEU A 169 -4.44 -6.15 -6.15
CA LEU A 169 -5.15 -5.20 -5.31
C LEU A 169 -6.66 -5.23 -5.58
N ARG A 170 -7.11 -5.43 -6.82
CA ARG A 170 -8.54 -5.50 -7.15
C ARG A 170 -9.23 -6.70 -6.50
N LYS A 171 -8.51 -7.79 -6.22
CA LYS A 171 -9.07 -8.95 -5.50
C LYS A 171 -9.34 -8.63 -4.03
N LEU A 172 -8.58 -7.70 -3.45
CA LEU A 172 -8.71 -7.27 -2.05
C LEU A 172 -9.63 -6.05 -1.89
N PHE A 173 -9.50 -5.10 -2.80
CA PHE A 173 -10.11 -3.77 -2.73
C PHE A 173 -10.75 -3.37 -4.09
N PRO A 174 -11.73 -4.14 -4.59
CA PRO A 174 -12.34 -3.88 -5.91
C PRO A 174 -12.91 -2.47 -6.07
N ASN A 175 -13.58 -1.91 -5.05
CA ASN A 175 -14.18 -0.58 -5.09
C ASN A 175 -13.11 0.52 -5.05
N ALA A 176 -12.09 0.41 -4.20
CA ALA A 176 -10.98 1.35 -4.15
C ALA A 176 -10.20 1.39 -5.49
N VAL A 177 -9.96 0.23 -6.09
CA VAL A 177 -9.32 0.14 -7.41
C VAL A 177 -10.20 0.73 -8.51
N ALA A 178 -11.52 0.59 -8.44
CA ALA A 178 -12.44 1.22 -9.40
C ALA A 178 -12.40 2.76 -9.33
N HIS A 179 -11.97 3.33 -8.21
CA HIS A 179 -11.82 4.78 -7.98
C HIS A 179 -10.35 5.23 -7.98
N MET A 180 -9.45 4.43 -8.55
CA MET A 180 -8.03 4.77 -8.66
C MET A 180 -7.85 6.09 -9.41
N SER A 181 -6.98 6.96 -8.89
CA SER A 181 -6.70 8.28 -9.46
C SER A 181 -5.18 8.48 -9.64
N ILE A 182 -4.78 9.66 -10.12
CA ILE A 182 -3.38 10.06 -10.24
C ILE A 182 -3.14 11.21 -9.28
N MET A 183 -2.05 11.14 -8.51
CA MET A 183 -1.62 12.17 -7.57
C MET A 183 -0.18 12.58 -7.86
N GLU A 184 0.10 13.87 -7.80
CA GLU A 184 1.47 14.39 -7.77
C GLU A 184 2.01 14.23 -6.35
N VAL A 185 3.03 13.41 -6.17
CA VAL A 185 3.68 13.15 -4.89
C VAL A 185 5.04 13.83 -4.90
N TYR A 186 5.29 14.66 -3.89
CA TYR A 186 6.56 15.37 -3.74
C TYR A 186 7.74 14.40 -3.84
N GLU A 187 8.78 14.76 -4.60
CA GLU A 187 9.97 13.95 -4.92
C GLU A 187 9.74 12.63 -5.68
N HIS A 188 8.50 12.19 -5.88
CA HIS A 188 8.18 10.93 -6.57
C HIS A 188 7.44 11.11 -7.90
N GLY A 189 6.91 12.30 -8.17
CA GLY A 189 6.20 12.62 -9.39
C GLY A 189 4.75 12.14 -9.40
N LYS A 190 4.18 11.95 -10.59
CA LYS A 190 2.81 11.43 -10.77
C LYS A 190 2.74 9.93 -10.52
N LEU A 191 1.96 9.55 -9.51
CA LEU A 191 1.72 8.16 -9.14
C LEU A 191 0.23 7.83 -9.23
N GLN A 192 -0.09 6.59 -9.59
CA GLN A 192 -1.45 6.07 -9.42
C GLN A 192 -1.69 5.87 -7.92
N VAL A 193 -2.90 6.16 -7.45
CA VAL A 193 -3.25 6.01 -6.03
C VAL A 193 -4.63 5.39 -5.87
N ILE A 194 -4.72 4.39 -4.99
CA ILE A 194 -5.98 3.94 -4.41
C ILE A 194 -6.05 4.42 -2.96
N GLN A 195 -7.21 4.94 -2.57
CA GLN A 195 -7.47 5.44 -1.23
C GLN A 195 -8.38 4.43 -0.52
N LEU A 196 -7.97 4.03 0.68
CA LEU A 196 -8.67 3.07 1.52
C LEU A 196 -9.06 3.76 2.82
N ARG A 197 -10.15 3.29 3.41
CA ARG A 197 -10.55 3.71 4.75
C ARG A 197 -9.64 3.08 5.79
N GLU A 198 -9.35 3.79 6.87
CA GLU A 198 -8.58 3.22 7.98
C GLU A 198 -9.45 2.56 9.06
N ASP A 199 -10.74 2.88 9.11
CA ASP A 199 -11.69 2.30 10.06
C ASP A 199 -13.05 1.97 9.42
N ASN A 200 -13.80 1.05 10.04
CA ASN A 200 -15.07 0.54 9.51
C ASN A 200 -16.21 1.56 9.56
N ASN A 201 -16.13 2.52 10.49
CA ASN A 201 -17.23 3.41 10.87
C ASN A 201 -17.04 4.83 10.33
N ASN A 202 -15.95 5.10 9.61
CA ASN A 202 -15.53 6.43 9.13
C ASN A 202 -15.45 7.44 10.28
N VAL A 203 -14.93 7.00 11.43
CA VAL A 203 -14.71 7.89 12.57
C VAL A 203 -13.51 8.78 12.33
N SER A 204 -12.51 8.28 11.61
CA SER A 204 -11.34 9.06 11.20
C SER A 204 -11.52 9.65 9.80
N ASP A 205 -11.06 10.89 9.63
CA ASP A 205 -10.89 11.53 8.32
C ASP A 205 -9.59 11.07 7.62
N GLY A 206 -8.77 10.26 8.30
CA GLY A 206 -7.56 9.69 7.74
C GLY A 206 -7.84 8.60 6.70
N GLN A 207 -6.85 8.38 5.85
CA GLN A 207 -6.89 7.45 4.73
C GLN A 207 -5.61 6.63 4.71
N ILE A 208 -5.71 5.40 4.22
CA ILE A 208 -4.52 4.65 3.80
C ILE A 208 -4.41 4.72 2.29
N ARG A 209 -3.31 5.27 1.80
CA ARG A 209 -3.05 5.44 0.37
C ARG A 209 -2.06 4.40 -0.09
N LEU A 210 -2.43 3.61 -1.09
CA LEU A 210 -1.51 2.72 -1.79
C LEU A 210 -1.14 3.37 -3.12
N PHE A 211 0.14 3.68 -3.27
CA PHE A 211 0.66 4.27 -4.49
C PHE A 211 1.23 3.20 -5.39
N LEU A 212 0.97 3.33 -6.69
CA LEU A 212 1.50 2.45 -7.71
C LEU A 212 2.36 3.24 -8.70
N LYS A 213 3.47 2.60 -9.08
CA LYS A 213 4.37 3.05 -10.13
C LYS A 213 4.45 1.94 -11.18
N GLU A 214 4.20 2.28 -12.44
CA GLU A 214 4.21 1.30 -13.55
C GLU A 214 3.26 0.10 -13.30
N GLY A 215 2.11 0.36 -12.67
CA GLY A 215 1.09 -0.65 -12.38
C GLY A 215 1.43 -1.61 -11.22
N LYS A 216 2.50 -1.34 -10.47
CA LYS A 216 2.93 -2.13 -9.31
C LYS A 216 2.98 -1.28 -8.05
N LEU A 217 2.72 -1.93 -6.91
CA LEU A 217 2.75 -1.29 -5.59
C LEU A 217 4.15 -0.69 -5.31
N TYR A 218 4.16 0.59 -4.95
CA TYR A 218 5.39 1.38 -4.79
C TYR A 218 5.57 1.82 -3.33
N SER A 219 4.54 2.42 -2.74
CA SER A 219 4.52 2.82 -1.33
C SER A 219 3.12 2.75 -0.73
N MET A 220 3.06 2.78 0.60
CA MET A 220 1.82 2.86 1.39
C MET A 220 1.97 3.94 2.46
N HIS A 221 0.99 4.83 2.56
CA HIS A 221 1.03 5.96 3.49
C HIS A 221 -0.22 5.99 4.35
N TRP A 222 -0.05 6.18 5.66
CA TRP A 222 -1.13 6.69 6.48
C TRP A 222 -1.19 8.21 6.31
N TRP A 223 -2.28 8.68 5.71
CA TRP A 223 -2.46 10.09 5.40
C TRP A 223 -3.59 10.67 6.24
N PHE A 224 -3.35 11.81 6.86
CA PHE A 224 -4.36 12.60 7.56
C PHE A 224 -4.48 13.98 6.92
N PRO A 225 -5.70 14.55 6.86
CA PRO A 225 -5.86 15.92 6.39
C PRO A 225 -5.17 16.91 7.33
N CYS A 226 -4.47 17.86 6.72
CA CYS A 226 -4.40 19.23 7.23
C CYS A 226 -5.61 20.00 6.69
#